data_AF-A0A2N0TX55-F1
#
_entry.id   AF-A0A2N0TX55-F1
#
_cell.length_a   1.000
_cell.length_b   1.000
_cell.length_c   1.000
_cell.angle_alpha   90.00
_cell.angle_beta   90.00
_cell.angle_gamma   90.00
#
_symmetry.space_group_name_H-M   'P 1'
#
loop_
_entity.id
_entity.type
_entity.pdbx_description
1 polymer ?
#
loop_
_entity_poly.entity_id
_entity_poly.type
_entity_poly.pdbx_seq_one_letter_code
_entity_poly.pdbx_strand_id
1 'polypeptide(L)'
;MRKATLRFAILLLLSISTISCAKESIEEEVNSYNHTAEEKVNFDYSEIENNILELVNAHRKSLELEPLKPIAEVSLEAESHNYYMLEVGKVSHDNFGERYENLVAAVGAKSVSENVGFGYRTAEAVVNAWLNSDGHKKNIEGNHSHFGVSVVDDEVGRNYFTNIFIRK
;
A
#
# COMPACT_ATOMS: atom_id res chain seq x y z
N MET A 1 -29.96 75.43 6.64
CA MET A 1 -29.17 75.11 5.44
C MET A 1 -27.74 75.58 5.64
N ARG A 2 -26.79 74.68 5.88
CA ARG A 2 -25.35 74.96 5.74
C ARG A 2 -24.69 73.73 5.12
N LYS A 3 -24.19 73.88 3.90
CA LYS A 3 -23.33 72.89 3.23
C LYS A 3 -21.87 73.26 3.51
N ALA A 4 -21.09 72.22 3.73
CA ALA A 4 -19.70 72.22 4.13
C ALA A 4 -18.76 72.75 3.03
N THR A 5 -17.63 73.33 3.46
CA THR A 5 -16.42 73.44 2.66
C THR A 5 -15.40 72.42 3.16
N LEU A 6 -15.02 71.53 2.25
CA LEU A 6 -13.96 70.53 2.38
C LEU A 6 -12.59 71.23 2.31
N ARG A 7 -11.71 70.98 3.30
CA ARG A 7 -10.26 71.17 3.13
C ARG A 7 -9.52 69.98 3.72
N PHE A 8 -8.76 69.34 2.84
CA PHE A 8 -7.86 68.23 3.08
C PHE A 8 -6.82 68.59 4.15
N ALA A 9 -6.67 67.72 5.16
CA ALA A 9 -5.47 67.62 5.96
C ALA A 9 -5.15 66.12 6.12
N ILE A 10 -4.09 65.70 5.44
CA ILE A 10 -3.47 64.39 5.59
C ILE A 10 -2.71 64.40 6.91
N LEU A 11 -2.93 63.37 7.74
CA LEU A 11 -1.92 62.77 8.61
C LEU A 11 -2.47 61.43 9.11
N LEU A 12 -2.05 60.37 8.41
CA LEU A 12 -2.39 58.98 8.65
C LEU A 12 -1.52 58.45 9.79
N LEU A 13 -2.13 58.04 10.91
CA LEU A 13 -1.44 57.35 12.01
C LEU A 13 -2.45 56.42 12.70
N LEU A 14 -2.17 55.12 12.62
CA LEU A 14 -2.62 53.94 13.38
C LEU A 14 -2.59 52.77 12.35
N SER A 15 -1.94 51.62 12.56
CA SER A 15 -1.45 50.98 13.78
C SER A 15 -0.45 49.89 13.40
N ILE A 16 0.51 49.68 14.29
CA ILE A 16 1.62 48.73 14.23
C ILE A 16 1.12 47.28 14.19
N SER A 17 1.66 46.50 13.25
CA SER A 17 1.92 45.06 13.41
C SER A 17 2.92 44.65 12.32
N THR A 18 4.20 44.92 12.56
CA THR A 18 5.27 44.31 11.76
C THR A 18 5.35 42.84 12.16
N ILE A 19 4.73 41.97 11.36
CA ILE A 19 5.00 40.54 11.41
C ILE A 19 6.45 40.36 10.99
N SER A 20 7.31 40.23 12.00
CA SER A 20 8.64 39.68 11.90
C SER A 20 8.50 38.20 11.57
N CYS A 21 8.59 37.85 10.29
CA CYS A 21 9.14 36.55 9.92
C CYS A 21 10.52 36.84 9.33
N ALA A 22 11.52 36.82 10.20
CA ALA A 22 12.89 36.61 9.77
C ALA A 22 12.89 35.36 8.90
N LYS A 23 13.36 35.50 7.65
CA LYS A 23 13.66 34.38 6.79
C LYS A 23 14.88 33.70 7.39
N GLU A 24 14.65 32.70 8.22
CA GLU A 24 15.71 31.84 8.70
C GLU A 24 16.16 30.96 7.53
N SER A 25 17.15 31.47 6.79
CA SER A 25 17.95 30.67 5.89
C SER A 25 18.85 29.79 6.75
N ILE A 26 18.36 28.60 7.09
CA ILE A 26 19.21 27.52 7.59
C ILE A 26 19.91 26.94 6.37
N GLU A 27 21.06 27.53 6.03
CA GLU A 27 22.16 26.75 5.47
C GLU A 27 22.85 26.06 6.64
N GLU A 28 22.43 24.84 6.95
CA GLU A 28 23.24 23.91 7.73
C GLU A 28 23.41 22.61 6.93
N GLU A 29 24.65 22.47 6.42
CA GLU A 29 25.38 21.23 6.20
C GLU A 29 24.59 19.95 5.96
N VAL A 30 24.37 19.62 4.68
CA VAL A 30 24.23 18.21 4.27
C VAL A 30 25.62 17.58 4.30
N ASN A 31 26.02 17.06 5.47
CA ASN A 31 27.06 16.06 5.53
C ASN A 31 26.64 14.87 6.39
N SER A 32 26.59 13.70 5.74
CA SER A 32 26.96 12.40 6.30
C SER A 32 26.27 11.98 7.60
N TYR A 33 25.19 11.20 7.50
CA TYR A 33 24.93 10.13 8.47
C TYR A 33 24.35 8.89 7.77
N ASN A 34 25.13 7.80 7.81
CA ASN A 34 24.68 6.44 7.56
C ASN A 34 23.43 6.14 8.39
N HIS A 35 22.28 5.93 7.73
CA HIS A 35 21.09 5.39 8.38
C HIS A 35 21.13 3.86 8.32
N THR A 36 21.95 3.26 9.17
CA THR A 36 21.77 1.86 9.58
C THR A 36 20.76 1.83 10.72
N ALA A 37 19.48 1.76 10.36
CA ALA A 37 18.40 1.15 11.12
C ALA A 37 17.27 0.91 10.12
N GLU A 38 17.18 -0.30 9.55
CA GLU A 38 16.01 -0.70 8.78
C GLU A 38 14.79 -0.66 9.70
N GLU A 39 14.01 0.42 9.64
CA GLU A 39 12.69 0.47 10.24
C GLU A 39 11.89 -0.66 9.58
N LYS A 40 11.58 -1.71 10.34
CA LYS A 40 10.74 -2.81 9.86
C LYS A 40 9.40 -2.22 9.48
N VAL A 41 9.14 -2.17 8.18
CA VAL A 41 7.82 -1.89 7.65
C VAL A 41 6.85 -2.89 8.27
N ASN A 42 5.77 -2.38 8.88
CA ASN A 42 4.72 -3.20 9.46
C ASN A 42 3.44 -3.05 8.63
N PHE A 43 2.71 -4.14 8.44
CA PHE A 43 1.42 -4.16 7.76
C PHE A 43 0.36 -4.61 8.77
N ASP A 44 -0.68 -3.80 8.97
CA ASP A 44 -1.78 -4.11 9.89
C ASP A 44 -2.82 -4.95 9.17
N TYR A 45 -2.70 -6.28 9.28
CA TYR A 45 -3.60 -7.20 8.62
C TYR A 45 -4.99 -7.18 9.26
N SER A 46 -6.01 -7.00 8.44
CA SER A 46 -7.40 -7.29 8.77
C SER A 46 -7.61 -8.77 9.11
N GLU A 47 -8.75 -9.09 9.71
CA GLU A 47 -9.11 -10.48 10.03
C GLU A 47 -9.16 -11.36 8.78
N ILE A 48 -9.72 -10.85 7.68
CA ILE A 48 -9.80 -11.62 6.42
C ILE A 48 -8.42 -11.89 5.83
N GLU A 49 -7.49 -10.93 5.90
CA GLU A 49 -6.12 -11.11 5.42
C GLU A 49 -5.34 -12.12 6.27
N ASN A 50 -5.43 -12.02 7.60
CA ASN A 50 -4.82 -13.00 8.51
C ASN A 50 -5.33 -14.41 8.21
N ASN A 51 -6.65 -14.58 8.04
CA ASN A 51 -7.24 -15.87 7.72
C ASN A 51 -6.78 -16.39 6.34
N ILE A 52 -6.58 -15.52 5.34
CA ILE A 52 -6.00 -15.93 4.04
C ILE A 52 -4.57 -16.45 4.23
N LEU A 53 -3.72 -15.74 4.97
CA LEU A 53 -2.34 -16.16 5.24
C LEU A 53 -2.31 -17.55 5.92
N GLU A 54 -3.18 -17.76 6.90
CA GLU A 54 -3.32 -19.01 7.62
C GLU A 54 -3.81 -20.15 6.72
N LEU A 55 -4.86 -19.93 5.93
CA LEU A 55 -5.46 -20.95 5.05
C LEU A 55 -4.50 -21.36 3.93
N VAL A 56 -3.77 -20.42 3.33
CA VAL A 56 -2.74 -20.70 2.32
C VAL A 56 -1.65 -21.59 2.93
N ASN A 57 -1.16 -21.27 4.12
CA ASN A 57 -0.14 -22.08 4.79
C ASN A 57 -0.67 -23.43 5.31
N ALA A 58 -1.94 -23.50 5.71
CA ALA A 58 -2.59 -24.76 6.06
C ALA A 58 -2.69 -25.69 4.84
N HIS A 59 -3.07 -25.16 3.67
CA HIS A 59 -3.05 -25.90 2.40
C HIS A 59 -1.65 -26.40 2.07
N ARG A 60 -0.66 -25.52 2.07
CA ARG A 60 0.75 -25.88 1.78
C ARG A 60 1.27 -26.97 2.72
N LYS A 61 0.99 -26.86 4.02
CA LYS A 61 1.37 -27.86 5.02
C LYS A 61 0.72 -29.22 4.76
N SER A 62 -0.52 -29.25 4.26
CA SER A 62 -1.20 -30.50 3.91
C SER A 62 -0.52 -31.27 2.77
N LEU A 63 0.29 -30.57 1.96
CA LEU A 63 1.10 -31.09 0.87
C LEU A 63 2.58 -31.26 1.24
N GLU A 64 2.93 -31.13 2.53
CA GLU A 64 4.32 -31.17 3.01
C GLU A 64 5.22 -30.08 2.40
N LEU A 65 4.62 -28.98 1.93
CA LEU A 65 5.36 -27.82 1.45
C LEU A 65 5.72 -26.90 2.62
N GLU A 66 6.88 -26.25 2.51
CA GLU A 66 7.33 -25.26 3.50
C GLU A 66 6.31 -24.10 3.61
N PRO A 67 5.98 -23.67 4.84
CA PRO A 67 5.11 -22.52 5.04
C PRO A 67 5.81 -21.24 4.55
N LEU A 68 5.02 -20.36 3.93
CA LEU A 68 5.47 -19.06 3.47
C LEU A 68 5.48 -18.08 4.63
N LYS A 69 6.46 -17.18 4.62
CA LYS A 69 6.59 -16.11 5.60
C LYS A 69 5.91 -14.84 5.09
N PRO A 70 4.92 -14.28 5.81
CA PRO A 70 4.35 -12.99 5.42
C PRO A 70 5.43 -11.90 5.56
N ILE A 71 5.48 -10.97 4.61
CA ILE A 71 6.36 -9.80 4.68
C ILE A 71 5.60 -8.55 4.24
N ALA A 72 5.75 -7.46 4.99
CA ALA A 72 4.88 -6.29 4.90
C ALA A 72 4.96 -5.61 3.53
N GLU A 73 6.15 -5.51 2.94
CA GLU A 73 6.39 -4.86 1.65
C GLU A 73 5.63 -5.57 0.51
N VAL A 74 5.46 -6.90 0.58
CA VAL A 74 4.68 -7.64 -0.41
C VAL A 74 3.18 -7.36 -0.26
N SER A 75 2.69 -7.19 0.97
CA SER A 75 1.30 -6.84 1.23
C SER A 75 0.98 -5.39 0.85
N LEU A 76 1.92 -4.46 1.05
CA LEU A 76 1.79 -3.08 0.56
C LEU A 76 1.73 -3.01 -0.97
N GLU A 77 2.55 -3.80 -1.66
CA GLU A 77 2.48 -3.88 -3.13
C GLU A 77 1.13 -4.46 -3.59
N ALA A 78 0.62 -5.47 -2.88
CA ALA A 78 -0.70 -6.05 -3.14
C ALA A 78 -1.84 -5.03 -2.88
N GLU A 79 -1.71 -4.21 -1.84
CA GLU A 79 -2.67 -3.16 -1.49
C GLU A 79 -2.72 -2.07 -2.56
N SER A 80 -1.55 -1.61 -3.01
CA SER A 80 -1.43 -0.66 -4.13
C SER A 80 -2.19 -1.17 -5.37
N HIS A 81 -2.05 -2.46 -5.70
CA HIS A 81 -2.78 -3.06 -6.82
C HIS A 81 -4.29 -3.14 -6.60
N ASN A 82 -4.74 -3.43 -5.39
CA ASN A 82 -6.17 -3.41 -5.06
C ASN A 82 -6.76 -2.01 -5.25
N TYR A 83 -6.06 -0.95 -4.81
CA TYR A 83 -6.52 0.43 -5.05
C TYR A 83 -6.54 0.78 -6.53
N TYR A 84 -5.57 0.31 -7.32
CA TYR A 84 -5.62 0.45 -8.78
C TYR A 84 -6.85 -0.25 -9.39
N MET A 85 -7.13 -1.50 -9.02
CA MET A 85 -8.29 -2.24 -9.51
C MET A 85 -9.61 -1.58 -9.09
N LEU A 86 -9.64 -0.98 -7.90
CA LEU A 86 -10.77 -0.20 -7.41
C LEU A 86 -10.97 1.07 -8.24
N GLU A 87 -9.92 1.83 -8.51
CA GLU A 87 -9.95 3.06 -9.32
C GLU A 87 -10.44 2.78 -10.75
N VAL A 88 -9.95 1.72 -11.37
CA VAL A 88 -10.36 1.31 -12.72
C VAL A 88 -11.72 0.61 -12.72
N GLY A 89 -12.21 0.17 -11.56
CA GLY A 89 -13.45 -0.59 -11.41
C GLY A 89 -13.40 -1.97 -12.07
N LYS A 90 -12.21 -2.57 -12.22
CA LYS A 90 -12.00 -3.82 -12.94
C LYS A 90 -10.89 -4.65 -12.30
N VAL A 91 -11.16 -5.94 -12.16
CA VAL A 91 -10.16 -6.94 -11.75
C VAL A 91 -9.21 -7.22 -12.92
N SER A 92 -7.91 -7.10 -12.69
CA SER A 92 -6.90 -7.37 -13.70
C SER A 92 -5.54 -7.71 -13.09
N HIS A 93 -4.62 -8.17 -13.95
CA HIS A 93 -3.19 -8.28 -13.64
C HIS A 93 -2.40 -7.13 -14.28
N ASP A 94 -3.04 -6.00 -14.60
CA ASP A 94 -2.37 -4.86 -15.22
C ASP A 94 -1.22 -4.39 -14.33
N ASN A 95 -0.16 -3.82 -14.91
CA ASN A 95 1.04 -3.33 -14.20
C ASN A 95 1.84 -4.41 -13.44
N PHE A 96 1.63 -5.71 -13.71
CA PHE A 96 2.39 -6.79 -13.05
C PHE A 96 3.91 -6.67 -13.21
N GLY A 97 4.38 -6.18 -14.36
CA GLY A 97 5.81 -5.95 -14.60
C GLY A 97 6.41 -4.90 -13.66
N GLU A 98 5.68 -3.82 -13.41
CA GLU A 98 6.07 -2.77 -12.46
C GLU A 98 6.10 -3.32 -11.02
N ARG A 99 5.05 -4.06 -10.62
CA ARG A 99 5.04 -4.73 -9.30
C ARG A 99 6.21 -5.68 -9.13
N TYR A 100 6.55 -6.42 -10.18
CA TYR A 100 7.73 -7.29 -10.17
C TYR A 100 9.01 -6.47 -9.89
N GLU A 101 9.22 -5.37 -10.61
CA GLU A 101 10.39 -4.50 -10.44
C GLU A 101 10.44 -3.88 -9.04
N ASN A 102 9.30 -3.43 -8.51
CA ASN A 102 9.17 -2.89 -7.15
C ASN A 102 9.59 -3.93 -6.10
N LEU A 103 9.12 -5.17 -6.21
CA LEU A 103 9.45 -6.24 -5.26
C LEU A 103 10.89 -6.75 -5.39
N VAL A 104 11.47 -6.69 -6.60
CA VAL A 104 12.90 -6.91 -6.79
C VAL A 104 13.69 -5.85 -6.02
N ALA A 105 13.33 -4.57 -6.17
CA ALA A 105 14.02 -3.45 -5.54
C ALA A 105 13.84 -3.42 -4.01
N ALA A 106 12.62 -3.62 -3.52
CA ALA A 106 12.28 -3.48 -2.11
C ALA A 106 12.78 -4.65 -1.25
N VAL A 107 12.64 -5.89 -1.74
CA VAL A 107 12.87 -7.09 -0.92
C VAL A 107 13.81 -8.10 -1.54
N GLY A 108 14.39 -7.82 -2.71
CA GLY A 108 15.30 -8.71 -3.41
C GLY A 108 14.60 -9.95 -3.97
N ALA A 109 13.35 -9.82 -4.42
CA ALA A 109 12.61 -10.93 -5.02
C ALA A 109 13.34 -11.47 -6.27
N LYS A 110 13.43 -12.80 -6.39
CA LYS A 110 13.99 -13.51 -7.56
C LYS A 110 12.91 -14.02 -8.51
N SER A 111 11.68 -14.09 -8.03
CA SER A 111 10.49 -14.45 -8.80
C SER A 111 9.26 -13.95 -8.06
N VAL A 112 8.24 -13.54 -8.81
CA VAL A 112 6.96 -13.06 -8.29
C VAL A 112 5.83 -13.82 -9.00
N SER A 113 4.75 -14.14 -8.28
CA SER A 113 3.52 -14.71 -8.81
C SER A 113 2.33 -14.11 -8.07
N GLU A 114 1.16 -14.03 -8.70
CA GLU A 114 0.02 -13.30 -8.16
C GLU A 114 -1.29 -14.04 -8.40
N ASN A 115 -2.13 -14.05 -7.37
CA ASN A 115 -3.54 -14.38 -7.47
C ASN A 115 -4.36 -13.11 -7.21
N VAL A 116 -5.37 -12.87 -8.05
CA VAL A 116 -6.37 -11.82 -7.82
C VAL A 116 -7.75 -12.44 -7.59
N GLY A 117 -8.61 -11.74 -6.87
CA GLY A 117 -9.97 -12.17 -6.58
C GLY A 117 -10.92 -10.99 -6.42
N PHE A 118 -12.22 -11.25 -6.56
CA PHE A 118 -13.23 -10.20 -6.41
C PHE A 118 -14.58 -10.73 -5.94
N GLY A 119 -15.26 -9.96 -5.10
CA GLY A 119 -16.65 -10.19 -4.68
C GLY A 119 -16.85 -11.23 -3.59
N TYR A 120 -15.80 -11.95 -3.18
CA TYR A 120 -15.85 -12.89 -2.05
C TYR A 120 -15.94 -12.13 -0.72
N ARG A 121 -16.67 -12.69 0.24
CA ARG A 121 -16.89 -12.08 1.56
C ARG A 121 -16.07 -12.71 2.69
N THR A 122 -15.45 -13.87 2.44
CA THR A 122 -14.65 -14.59 3.44
C THR A 122 -13.35 -15.12 2.85
N ALA A 123 -12.37 -15.34 3.72
CA ALA A 123 -11.08 -15.91 3.37
C ALA A 123 -11.21 -17.32 2.78
N GLU A 124 -12.06 -18.16 3.36
CA GLU A 124 -12.32 -19.52 2.89
C GLU A 124 -12.90 -19.51 1.48
N ALA A 125 -13.82 -18.59 1.19
CA ALA A 125 -14.45 -18.52 -0.12
C ALA A 125 -13.43 -18.17 -1.22
N VAL A 126 -12.58 -17.15 -1.00
CA VAL A 126 -11.56 -16.75 -1.99
C VAL A 126 -10.44 -17.78 -2.11
N VAL A 127 -9.94 -18.33 -0.99
CA VAL A 127 -8.88 -19.34 -1.02
C VAL A 127 -9.37 -20.62 -1.69
N ASN A 128 -10.59 -21.08 -1.39
CA ASN A 128 -11.17 -22.23 -2.10
C ASN A 128 -11.34 -21.96 -3.60
N ALA A 129 -11.72 -20.74 -3.98
CA ALA A 129 -11.82 -20.38 -5.40
C ALA A 129 -10.45 -20.42 -6.10
N TRP A 130 -9.39 -19.91 -5.45
CA TRP A 130 -8.03 -20.00 -5.97
C TRP A 130 -7.54 -21.46 -6.07
N LEU A 131 -7.80 -22.29 -5.06
CA LEU A 131 -7.42 -23.71 -5.09
C LEU A 131 -8.16 -24.52 -6.16
N ASN A 132 -9.39 -24.12 -6.52
CA ASN A 132 -10.14 -24.73 -7.62
C ASN A 132 -9.77 -24.21 -9.02
N SER A 133 -8.83 -23.25 -9.11
CA SER A 133 -8.31 -22.74 -10.37
C SER A 133 -6.88 -23.22 -10.57
N ASP A 134 -6.59 -23.96 -11.64
CA ASP A 134 -5.26 -24.55 -11.84
C ASP A 134 -4.13 -23.51 -11.89
N GLY A 135 -4.39 -22.33 -12.45
CA GLY A 135 -3.42 -21.23 -12.46
C GLY A 135 -3.14 -20.69 -11.07
N HIS A 136 -4.19 -20.37 -10.30
CA HIS A 136 -4.04 -19.79 -8.96
C HIS A 136 -3.50 -20.81 -7.94
N LYS A 137 -3.95 -22.06 -8.01
CA LYS A 137 -3.43 -23.18 -7.22
C LYS A 137 -1.93 -23.37 -7.46
N LYS A 138 -1.48 -23.32 -8.72
CA LYS A 138 -0.05 -23.42 -9.05
C LYS A 138 0.79 -22.32 -8.39
N ASN A 139 0.26 -21.11 -8.24
CA ASN A 139 0.94 -20.04 -7.51
C ASN A 139 1.01 -20.34 -6.01
N ILE A 140 -0.09 -20.78 -5.40
CA ILE A 140 -0.15 -21.15 -3.97
C ILE A 140 0.84 -22.28 -3.64
N GLU A 141 0.96 -23.27 -4.52
CA GLU A 141 1.81 -24.46 -4.36
C GLU A 141 3.23 -24.24 -4.90
N GLY A 142 3.51 -23.07 -5.47
CA GLY A 142 4.78 -22.76 -6.10
C GLY A 142 5.97 -22.75 -5.13
N ASN A 143 7.17 -22.80 -5.71
CA ASN A 143 8.43 -22.70 -4.97
C ASN A 143 8.70 -21.24 -4.55
N HIS A 144 8.03 -20.83 -3.48
CA HIS A 144 8.10 -19.51 -2.88
C HIS A 144 8.62 -19.61 -1.45
N SER A 145 9.16 -18.50 -0.93
CA SER A 145 9.62 -18.40 0.46
C SER A 145 8.83 -17.39 1.28
N HIS A 146 8.26 -16.38 0.62
CA HIS A 146 7.48 -15.33 1.26
C HIS A 146 6.24 -15.02 0.43
N PHE A 147 5.29 -14.34 1.04
CA PHE A 147 4.06 -13.89 0.42
C PHE A 147 3.50 -12.67 1.15
N GLY A 148 2.52 -12.04 0.54
CA GLY A 148 1.75 -10.95 1.12
C GLY A 148 0.35 -10.95 0.52
N VAL A 149 -0.59 -10.37 1.25
CA VAL A 149 -1.99 -10.29 0.82
C VAL A 149 -2.54 -8.93 1.22
N SER A 150 -3.40 -8.40 0.36
CA SER A 150 -4.26 -7.28 0.71
C SER A 150 -5.69 -7.55 0.29
N VAL A 151 -6.64 -7.01 1.07
CA VAL A 151 -8.07 -6.95 0.76
C VAL A 151 -8.58 -5.52 0.92
N VAL A 152 -9.18 -4.98 -0.13
CA VAL A 152 -9.81 -3.64 -0.13
C VAL A 152 -11.23 -3.77 -0.68
N ASP A 153 -12.22 -3.14 -0.06
CA ASP A 153 -13.60 -3.15 -0.55
C ASP A 153 -13.97 -1.91 -1.37
N ASP A 154 -15.01 -2.05 -2.20
CA ASP A 154 -15.66 -0.90 -2.83
C ASP A 154 -16.82 -0.35 -2.00
N GLU A 155 -17.44 0.73 -2.47
CA GLU A 155 -18.56 1.41 -1.79
C GLU A 155 -19.77 0.51 -1.46
N VAL A 156 -19.91 -0.65 -2.11
CA VAL A 156 -20.97 -1.64 -1.86
C VAL A 156 -20.46 -2.90 -1.14
N GLY A 157 -19.23 -2.84 -0.61
CA GLY A 157 -18.57 -3.87 0.19
C GLY A 157 -18.07 -5.07 -0.61
N ARG A 158 -17.89 -4.97 -1.93
CA ARG A 158 -17.29 -6.04 -2.72
C ARG A 158 -15.77 -5.94 -2.58
N ASN A 159 -15.19 -6.98 -1.98
CA ASN A 159 -13.76 -7.07 -1.77
C ASN A 159 -13.00 -7.33 -3.07
N TYR A 160 -11.90 -6.62 -3.27
CA TYR A 160 -10.80 -6.91 -4.18
C TYR A 160 -9.69 -7.60 -3.38
N PHE A 161 -9.12 -8.65 -3.95
CA PHE A 161 -8.08 -9.45 -3.32
C PHE A 161 -6.87 -9.47 -4.22
N THR A 162 -5.70 -9.28 -3.64
CA THR A 162 -4.42 -9.53 -4.29
C THR A 162 -3.54 -10.31 -3.32
N ASN A 163 -3.08 -11.49 -3.74
CA ASN A 163 -2.15 -12.33 -2.98
C ASN A 163 -0.90 -12.59 -3.84
N ILE A 164 0.23 -12.05 -3.39
CA ILE A 164 1.50 -12.10 -4.11
C ILE A 164 2.44 -13.06 -3.41
N PHE A 165 3.12 -13.89 -4.19
CA PHE A 165 4.09 -14.87 -3.75
C PHE A 165 5.46 -14.52 -4.31
N ILE A 166 6.50 -14.57 -3.48
CA ILE A 166 7.87 -14.30 -3.90
C ILE A 166 8.84 -15.41 -3.48
N ARG A 167 9.92 -15.55 -4.26
CA ARG A 167 11.10 -16.29 -3.83
C ARG A 167 12.25 -15.33 -3.55
N LYS A 168 12.73 -15.34 -2.32
CA LYS A 168 13.94 -14.66 -1.84
C LYS A 168 15.05 -15.68 -1.64
#